data_AF-A0A6L8Q6I3-F1
#
_entry.id   AF-A0A6L8Q6I3-F1
#
_cell.length_a   1.000
_cell.length_b   1.000
_cell.length_c   1.000
_cell.angle_alpha   90.00
_cell.angle_beta   90.00
_cell.angle_gamma   90.00
#
_symmetry.space_group_name_H-M   'P 1'
#
loop_
_entity.id
_entity.type
_entity.pdbx_description
1 polymer ?
#
loop_
_entity_poly.entity_id
_entity_poly.type
_entity_poly.pdbx_seq_one_letter_code
_entity_poly.pdbx_strand_id
1 'polypeptide(L)'
;MRKGSRRNDWTVSEEQFLIANAGKLPKREICQMLRRSSESVRQKAKALRRQGVDVCLRHYSPTLEPCPHCGRLSGTIDRSGKCEPCRRRDQLATIQMRIADLLPLLPPDERATYERTEALLESKSDPLPEPPDTGGMSGYRRAYAEEAHARAVEACVSRNLRREVKAAQKRKERIEKKTIQ
;
A
#
# COMPACT_ATOMS: atom_id res chain seq x y z
N MET A 1 30.36 -37.54 -11.74
CA MET A 1 29.56 -37.64 -12.99
C MET A 1 29.66 -39.06 -13.52
N ARG A 2 28.56 -39.68 -13.99
CA ARG A 2 28.64 -40.97 -14.69
C ARG A 2 29.25 -40.76 -16.08
N LYS A 3 30.14 -41.65 -16.51
CA LYS A 3 30.77 -41.62 -17.84
C LYS A 3 29.64 -41.72 -18.89
N GLY A 4 29.48 -40.69 -19.74
CA GLY A 4 28.47 -40.65 -20.82
C GLY A 4 27.25 -39.73 -20.63
N SER A 5 27.10 -39.02 -19.51
CA SER A 5 26.00 -38.04 -19.37
C SER A 5 26.27 -36.78 -20.23
N ARG A 6 25.33 -36.40 -21.10
CA ARG A 6 25.37 -35.12 -21.85
C ARG A 6 25.53 -33.96 -20.87
N ARG A 7 26.45 -33.02 -21.17
CA ARG A 7 26.57 -31.77 -20.40
C ARG A 7 25.29 -30.98 -20.57
N ASN A 8 24.65 -30.67 -19.45
CA ASN A 8 23.49 -29.80 -19.43
C ASN A 8 23.98 -28.36 -19.33
N ASP A 9 24.54 -27.83 -20.42
CA ASP A 9 25.09 -26.48 -20.47
C ASP A 9 23.97 -25.44 -20.53
N TRP A 10 24.21 -24.25 -19.97
CA TRP A 10 23.22 -23.17 -19.99
C TRP A 10 23.12 -22.56 -21.38
N THR A 11 21.89 -22.41 -21.85
CA THR A 11 21.58 -21.69 -23.09
C THR A 11 21.38 -20.20 -22.81
N VAL A 12 21.56 -19.37 -23.84
CA VAL A 12 21.36 -17.91 -23.74
C VAL A 12 19.93 -17.58 -23.32
N SER A 13 18.93 -18.33 -23.79
CA SER A 13 17.52 -18.12 -23.43
C SER A 13 17.25 -18.43 -21.95
N GLU A 14 17.83 -19.50 -21.40
CA GLU A 14 17.73 -19.80 -19.97
C GLU A 14 18.39 -18.72 -19.11
N GLU A 15 19.51 -18.15 -19.57
CA GLU A 15 20.18 -17.04 -18.90
C GLU A 15 19.34 -15.78 -18.89
N GLN A 16 18.82 -15.38 -20.06
CA GLN A 16 17.93 -14.23 -20.19
C GLN A 16 16.67 -14.41 -19.35
N PHE A 17 16.10 -15.61 -19.33
CA PHE A 17 14.96 -15.95 -18.49
C PHE A 17 15.28 -15.77 -16.99
N LEU A 18 16.44 -16.28 -16.55
CA LEU A 18 16.87 -16.13 -15.16
C LEU A 18 17.06 -14.65 -14.78
N ILE A 19 17.68 -13.86 -15.66
CA ILE A 19 17.89 -12.42 -15.43
C ILE A 19 16.56 -11.68 -15.33
N ALA A 20 15.62 -11.96 -16.25
CA ALA A 20 14.34 -11.26 -16.31
C ALA A 20 13.40 -11.57 -15.13
N ASN A 21 13.50 -12.78 -14.56
CA ASN A 21 12.58 -13.29 -13.54
C ASN A 21 13.18 -13.38 -12.13
N ALA A 22 14.50 -13.23 -11.99
CA ALA A 22 15.15 -13.16 -10.68
C ALA A 22 14.56 -12.01 -9.84
N GLY A 23 14.13 -12.34 -8.62
CA GLY A 23 13.49 -11.39 -7.72
C GLY A 23 11.98 -11.29 -7.89
N LYS A 24 11.44 -11.66 -9.07
CA LYS A 24 10.00 -11.62 -9.37
C LYS A 24 9.31 -12.94 -9.08
N LEU A 25 9.96 -14.05 -9.40
CA LEU A 25 9.42 -15.40 -9.17
C LEU A 25 10.16 -16.11 -8.03
N PRO A 26 9.47 -16.96 -7.25
CA PRO A 26 10.11 -17.88 -6.34
C PRO A 26 11.14 -18.75 -7.06
N LYS A 27 12.30 -19.00 -6.43
CA LYS A 27 13.35 -19.88 -6.96
C LYS A 27 12.81 -21.25 -7.38
N ARG A 28 11.83 -21.79 -6.65
CA ARG A 28 11.20 -23.08 -6.96
C ARG A 28 10.55 -23.06 -8.35
N GLU A 29 9.81 -22.02 -8.69
CA GLU A 29 9.16 -21.87 -9.99
C GLU A 29 10.19 -21.67 -11.10
N ILE A 30 11.23 -20.87 -10.85
CA ILE A 30 12.36 -20.72 -11.79
C ILE A 30 12.99 -22.08 -12.10
N CYS A 31 13.22 -22.93 -11.08
CA CYS A 31 13.76 -24.28 -11.29
C CYS A 31 12.83 -25.15 -12.13
N GLN A 32 11.51 -25.08 -11.90
CA GLN A 32 10.50 -25.84 -12.64
C GLN A 32 10.44 -25.39 -14.11
N MET A 33 10.37 -24.09 -14.35
CA MET A 33 10.28 -23.53 -15.71
C MET A 33 11.54 -23.80 -16.53
N LEU A 34 12.73 -23.65 -15.92
CA LEU A 34 14.00 -23.96 -16.58
C LEU A 34 14.30 -25.47 -16.62
N ARG A 35 13.54 -26.30 -15.91
CA ARG A 35 13.83 -27.74 -15.70
C ARG A 35 15.26 -27.98 -15.19
N ARG A 36 15.74 -27.08 -14.31
CA ARG A 36 17.09 -27.11 -13.73
C ARG A 36 17.03 -27.38 -12.23
N SER A 37 18.08 -28.00 -11.70
CA SER A 37 18.21 -28.18 -10.25
C SER A 37 18.43 -26.85 -9.54
N SER A 38 18.00 -26.77 -8.28
CA SER A 38 18.22 -25.57 -7.45
C SER A 38 19.70 -25.19 -7.35
N GLU A 39 20.61 -26.17 -7.36
CA GLU A 39 22.04 -25.88 -7.28
C GLU A 39 22.58 -25.30 -8.59
N SER A 40 22.11 -25.82 -9.74
CA SER A 40 22.48 -25.27 -11.05
C SER A 40 22.05 -23.80 -11.19
N VAL A 41 20.80 -23.48 -10.81
CA VAL A 41 20.28 -22.10 -10.82
C VAL A 41 21.08 -21.19 -9.86
N ARG A 42 21.42 -21.69 -8.67
CA ARG A 42 22.24 -20.95 -7.69
C ARG A 42 23.63 -20.63 -8.23
N GLN A 43 24.32 -21.61 -8.81
CA GLN A 43 25.66 -21.42 -9.38
C GLN A 43 25.63 -20.47 -10.57
N LYS A 44 24.61 -20.58 -11.43
CA LYS A 44 24.47 -19.65 -12.57
C LYS A 44 24.22 -18.22 -12.12
N ALA A 45 23.31 -18.01 -11.16
CA ALA A 45 23.08 -16.70 -10.58
C ALA A 45 24.36 -16.11 -9.95
N LYS A 46 25.18 -16.95 -9.30
CA LYS A 46 26.49 -16.53 -8.76
C LYS A 46 27.46 -16.12 -9.87
N ALA A 47 27.51 -16.85 -10.98
CA ALA A 47 28.35 -16.51 -12.13
C ALA A 47 27.92 -15.19 -12.78
N LEU A 48 26.61 -14.99 -13.00
CA LEU A 48 26.06 -13.75 -13.56
C LEU A 48 26.36 -12.54 -12.67
N ARG A 49 26.25 -12.68 -11.34
CA ARG A 49 26.65 -11.61 -10.40
C ARG A 49 28.13 -11.23 -10.51
N ARG A 50 29.02 -12.21 -10.74
CA ARG A 50 30.46 -11.93 -10.96
C ARG A 50 30.71 -11.17 -12.27
N GLN A 51 29.81 -11.30 -13.24
CA GLN A 51 29.82 -10.55 -14.50
C GLN A 51 29.15 -9.17 -14.37
N GLY A 52 28.73 -8.78 -13.16
CA GLY A 52 28.11 -7.48 -12.89
C GLY A 52 26.58 -7.44 -13.07
N VAL A 53 25.93 -8.58 -13.33
CA VAL A 53 24.46 -8.64 -13.51
C VAL A 53 23.76 -8.81 -12.15
N ASP A 54 22.82 -7.91 -11.82
CA ASP A 54 22.05 -8.00 -10.57
C ASP A 54 20.96 -9.08 -10.64
N VAL A 55 21.31 -10.29 -10.20
CA VAL A 55 20.42 -11.46 -10.17
C VAL A 55 20.12 -11.84 -8.73
N CYS A 56 18.98 -11.46 -8.15
CA CYS A 56 18.57 -11.90 -6.81
C CYS A 56 17.64 -13.12 -6.87
N LEU A 57 17.97 -14.21 -6.15
CA LEU A 57 17.09 -15.41 -6.11
C LEU A 57 16.09 -15.38 -4.94
N ARG A 58 16.12 -14.33 -4.11
CA ARG A 58 15.10 -14.12 -3.09
C ARG A 58 13.85 -13.61 -3.79
N HIS A 59 12.68 -14.00 -3.30
CA HIS A 59 11.40 -13.53 -3.77
C HIS A 59 10.65 -12.94 -2.58
N TYR A 60 10.09 -11.76 -2.78
CA TYR A 60 9.21 -11.13 -1.80
C TYR A 60 7.78 -11.39 -2.27
N SER A 61 6.98 -12.03 -1.43
CA SER A 61 5.57 -12.28 -1.70
C SER A 61 4.78 -11.15 -1.03
N PRO A 62 4.18 -10.24 -1.79
CA PRO A 62 3.47 -9.15 -1.18
C PRO A 62 2.28 -9.64 -0.34
N THR A 63 1.97 -8.95 0.75
CA THR A 63 0.88 -9.34 1.66
C THR A 63 -0.30 -8.37 1.66
N LEU A 64 -0.16 -7.21 1.01
CA LEU A 64 -1.30 -6.30 0.83
C LEU A 64 -2.20 -6.77 -0.30
N GLU A 65 -3.48 -6.55 -0.10
CA GLU A 65 -4.50 -6.86 -1.11
C GLU A 65 -5.20 -5.56 -1.54
N PRO A 66 -5.68 -5.48 -2.80
CA PRO A 66 -6.47 -4.34 -3.24
C PRO A 66 -7.79 -4.30 -2.48
N CYS A 67 -8.10 -3.18 -1.85
CA CYS A 67 -9.37 -2.97 -1.17
C CYS A 67 -10.53 -3.04 -2.17
N PRO A 68 -11.54 -3.91 -1.97
CA PRO A 68 -12.69 -4.04 -2.87
C PRO A 68 -13.46 -2.73 -3.10
N HIS A 69 -13.45 -1.82 -2.12
CA HIS A 69 -14.20 -0.56 -2.19
C HIS A 69 -13.46 0.57 -2.91
N CYS A 70 -12.13 0.66 -2.79
CA CYS A 70 -11.38 1.79 -3.36
C CYS A 70 -10.22 1.40 -4.27
N GLY A 71 -9.97 0.11 -4.50
CA GLY A 71 -8.92 -0.41 -5.36
C GLY A 71 -7.48 -0.24 -4.85
N ARG A 72 -7.26 0.54 -3.77
CA ARG A 72 -5.92 0.74 -3.20
C ARG A 72 -5.45 -0.49 -2.44
N LEU A 73 -4.16 -0.79 -2.55
CA LEU A 73 -3.50 -1.80 -1.71
C LEU A 73 -3.68 -1.44 -0.24
N SER A 74 -4.04 -2.44 0.56
CA SER A 74 -4.40 -2.25 1.97
C SER A 74 -4.01 -3.48 2.77
N GLY A 75 -3.43 -3.23 3.94
CA GLY A 75 -3.15 -4.24 4.96
C GLY A 75 -4.18 -4.24 6.09
N THR A 76 -5.19 -3.37 5.99
CA THR A 76 -6.16 -3.11 7.07
C THR A 76 -7.61 -3.42 6.68
N ILE A 77 -7.81 -4.24 5.66
CA ILE A 77 -9.14 -4.72 5.26
C ILE A 77 -9.70 -5.54 6.40
N ASP A 78 -10.87 -5.17 6.91
CA ASP A 78 -11.54 -5.90 7.98
C ASP A 78 -12.67 -6.78 7.43
N ARG A 79 -13.46 -7.37 8.33
CA ARG A 79 -14.58 -8.25 7.99
C ARG A 79 -15.68 -7.55 7.17
N SER A 80 -15.72 -6.22 7.14
CA SER A 80 -16.66 -5.46 6.31
C SER A 80 -16.20 -5.32 4.85
N GLY A 81 -15.01 -5.79 4.50
CA GLY A 81 -14.43 -5.68 3.15
C GLY A 81 -13.90 -4.28 2.81
N LYS A 82 -13.82 -3.38 3.79
CA LYS A 82 -13.30 -2.02 3.61
C LYS A 82 -11.93 -1.90 4.27
N CYS A 83 -11.01 -1.14 3.67
CA CYS A 83 -9.77 -0.72 4.33
C CYS A 83 -10.05 0.37 5.38
N GLU A 84 -9.10 0.60 6.29
CA GLU A 84 -9.28 1.63 7.31
C GLU A 84 -9.57 3.02 6.72
N PRO A 85 -8.86 3.51 5.68
CA PRO A 85 -9.21 4.79 5.06
C PRO A 85 -10.66 4.88 4.58
N CYS A 86 -11.22 3.82 4.01
CA CYS A 86 -12.63 3.81 3.60
C CYS A 86 -13.56 3.90 4.81
N ARG A 87 -13.31 3.10 5.87
CA ARG A 87 -14.12 3.14 7.08
C ARG A 87 -14.11 4.51 7.76
N ARG A 88 -12.97 5.21 7.76
CA ARG A 88 -12.86 6.56 8.33
C ARG A 88 -13.59 7.61 7.48
N ARG A 89 -13.56 7.49 6.14
CA ARG A 89 -14.37 8.35 5.26
C ARG A 89 -15.86 8.16 5.50
N ASP A 90 -16.32 6.93 5.61
CA ASP A 90 -17.72 6.63 5.94
C ASP A 90 -18.10 7.24 7.30
N GLN A 91 -17.25 7.05 8.31
CA GLN A 91 -17.46 7.63 9.64
C GLN A 91 -17.53 9.16 9.59
N LEU A 92 -16.63 9.81 8.84
CA LEU A 92 -16.64 11.26 8.67
C LEU A 92 -17.93 11.72 7.99
N ALA A 93 -18.35 11.06 6.91
CA ALA A 93 -19.59 11.38 6.21
C ALA A 93 -20.80 11.29 7.14
N THR A 94 -20.90 10.23 7.96
CA THR A 94 -21.97 10.09 8.96
C THR A 94 -21.98 11.24 9.98
N ILE A 95 -20.81 11.66 10.47
CA ILE A 95 -20.72 12.78 11.41
C ILE A 95 -21.14 14.09 10.72
N GLN A 96 -20.71 14.31 9.48
CA GLN A 96 -21.06 15.52 8.72
C GLN A 96 -22.56 15.59 8.41
N MET A 97 -23.19 14.47 8.05
CA MET A 97 -24.65 14.40 7.91
C MET A 97 -25.34 14.78 9.22
N ARG A 98 -24.87 14.25 10.35
CA ARG A 98 -25.45 14.61 11.65
C ARG A 98 -25.26 16.09 11.99
N ILE A 99 -24.13 16.68 11.64
CA ILE A 99 -23.92 18.13 11.80
C ILE A 99 -24.92 18.92 10.94
N ALA A 100 -25.12 18.50 9.69
CA ALA A 100 -26.08 19.14 8.78
C ALA A 100 -27.51 19.09 9.33
N ASP A 101 -27.91 17.99 9.97
CA ASP A 101 -29.22 17.87 10.63
C ASP A 101 -29.39 18.81 11.84
N LEU A 102 -28.28 19.10 12.55
CA LEU A 102 -28.31 19.91 13.78
C LEU A 102 -28.23 21.42 13.52
N LEU A 103 -27.54 21.85 12.46
CA LEU A 103 -27.37 23.27 12.16
C LEU A 103 -28.71 24.05 12.04
N PRO A 104 -29.77 23.51 11.41
CA PRO A 104 -31.10 24.14 11.35
C PRO A 104 -31.81 24.27 12.69
N LEU A 105 -31.36 23.58 13.73
CA LEU A 105 -31.94 23.66 15.08
C LEU A 105 -31.30 24.77 15.92
N LEU A 106 -30.17 25.33 15.47
CA LEU A 106 -29.52 26.44 16.18
C LEU A 106 -30.30 27.74 16.03
N PRO A 107 -30.24 28.64 17.04
CA PRO A 107 -30.66 30.03 16.91
C PRO A 107 -30.01 30.74 15.71
N PRO A 108 -30.69 31.72 15.08
CA PRO A 108 -30.20 32.36 13.85
C PRO A 108 -28.82 33.03 13.97
N ASP A 109 -28.52 33.64 15.11
CA ASP A 109 -27.25 34.31 15.42
C ASP A 109 -26.08 33.31 15.55
N GLU A 110 -26.32 32.19 16.23
CA GLU A 110 -25.37 31.08 16.32
C GLU A 110 -25.14 30.42 14.95
N ARG A 111 -26.21 30.22 14.18
CA ARG A 111 -26.14 29.67 12.82
C ARG A 111 -25.30 30.54 11.89
N ALA A 112 -25.52 31.86 11.91
CA ALA A 112 -24.75 32.82 11.09
C ALA A 112 -23.23 32.76 11.37
N THR A 113 -22.85 32.45 12.62
CA THR A 113 -21.43 32.27 12.97
C THR A 113 -20.83 31.03 12.29
N TYR A 114 -21.55 29.91 12.27
CA TYR A 114 -21.10 28.70 11.58
C TYR A 114 -21.04 28.90 10.06
N GLU A 115 -22.05 29.54 9.46
CA GLU A 115 -22.07 29.83 8.01
C GLU A 115 -20.86 30.67 7.59
N ARG A 116 -20.50 31.70 8.36
CA ARG A 116 -19.34 32.55 8.08
C ARG A 116 -17.99 31.83 8.23
N THR A 117 -17.91 30.83 9.10
CA THR A 117 -16.65 30.14 9.42
C THR A 117 -16.47 28.81 8.70
N GLU A 118 -17.45 28.36 7.92
CA GLU A 118 -17.40 27.07 7.22
C GLU A 118 -16.20 26.94 6.28
N ALA A 119 -15.87 28.02 5.55
CA ALA A 119 -14.75 28.06 4.63
C ALA A 119 -13.38 27.98 5.31
N LEU A 120 -13.31 28.22 6.63
CA LEU A 120 -12.07 28.17 7.41
C LEU A 120 -11.83 26.79 8.04
N LEU A 121 -12.74 25.83 7.81
CA LEU A 121 -12.65 24.51 8.41
C LEU A 121 -11.62 23.64 7.72
N GLU A 122 -10.43 23.56 8.33
CA GLU A 122 -9.37 22.68 7.85
C GLU A 122 -8.76 21.90 9.01
N SER A 123 -8.43 20.64 8.73
CA SER A 123 -7.61 19.81 9.61
C SER A 123 -6.20 19.74 9.07
N LYS A 124 -5.20 19.75 9.96
CA LYS A 124 -3.80 19.51 9.56
C LYS A 124 -3.67 18.13 8.90
N SER A 125 -3.31 18.10 7.62
CA SER A 125 -2.94 16.89 6.89
C SER A 125 -1.41 16.76 6.80
N ASP A 126 -0.88 15.60 7.18
CA ASP A 126 0.51 15.24 6.85
C ASP A 126 0.58 14.92 5.34
N PRO A 127 1.64 15.33 4.61
CA PRO A 127 1.80 15.00 3.21
C PRO A 127 1.95 13.48 3.00
N LEU A 128 1.58 12.99 1.81
CA LEU A 128 1.76 11.60 1.47
C LEU A 128 3.25 11.26 1.34
N PRO A 129 3.69 10.06 1.76
CA PRO A 129 5.05 9.59 1.51
C PRO A 129 5.37 9.57 0.02
N GLU A 130 6.56 10.06 -0.33
CA GLU A 130 7.07 10.01 -1.70
C GLU A 130 7.29 8.56 -2.16
N PRO A 131 7.07 8.26 -3.45
CA PRO A 131 7.35 6.94 -3.98
C PRO A 131 8.85 6.61 -3.87
N PRO A 132 9.22 5.35 -3.56
CA PRO A 132 10.61 4.97 -3.47
C PRO A 132 11.27 5.02 -4.86
N ASP A 133 12.50 5.52 -4.92
CA ASP A 133 13.34 5.31 -6.11
C ASP A 133 13.72 3.83 -6.19
N THR A 134 13.25 3.15 -7.24
CA THR A 134 13.50 1.73 -7.47
C THR A 134 14.55 1.47 -8.56
N GLY A 135 15.20 2.54 -9.05
CA GLY A 135 16.27 2.48 -10.02
C GLY A 135 17.39 1.53 -9.59
N GLY A 136 17.78 0.61 -10.47
CA GLY A 136 18.86 -0.35 -10.20
C GLY A 136 18.57 -1.39 -9.11
N MET A 137 17.36 -1.44 -8.55
CA MET A 137 17.01 -2.44 -7.55
C MET A 137 16.64 -3.79 -8.18
N SER A 138 17.19 -4.88 -7.61
CA SER A 138 16.69 -6.24 -7.83
C SER A 138 15.16 -6.32 -7.65
N GLY A 139 14.51 -7.25 -8.34
CA GLY A 139 13.05 -7.43 -8.25
C GLY A 139 12.55 -7.63 -6.82
N TYR A 140 13.31 -8.34 -5.98
CA TYR A 140 13.00 -8.52 -4.55
C TYR A 140 12.94 -7.18 -3.80
N ARG A 141 13.99 -6.35 -3.93
CA ARG A 141 14.09 -5.07 -3.21
C ARG A 141 13.01 -4.10 -3.67
N ARG A 142 12.72 -4.10 -4.97
CA ARG A 142 11.65 -3.31 -5.57
C ARG A 142 10.29 -3.67 -5.00
N ALA A 143 9.90 -4.95 -5.06
CA ALA A 143 8.61 -5.40 -4.53
C ALA A 143 8.47 -5.10 -3.02
N TYR A 144 9.54 -5.27 -2.26
CA TYR A 144 9.56 -4.92 -0.83
C TYR A 144 9.38 -3.40 -0.61
N ALA A 145 10.09 -2.57 -1.37
CA ALA A 145 9.99 -1.11 -1.26
C ALA A 145 8.61 -0.59 -1.68
N GLU A 146 8.04 -1.14 -2.75
CA GLU A 146 6.70 -0.83 -3.22
C GLU A 146 5.63 -1.16 -2.18
N GLU A 147 5.68 -2.35 -1.55
CA GLU A 147 4.72 -2.69 -0.49
C GLU A 147 4.92 -1.83 0.77
N ALA A 148 6.17 -1.59 1.17
CA ALA A 148 6.47 -0.72 2.31
C ALA A 148 5.94 0.70 2.09
N HIS A 149 6.08 1.23 0.87
CA HIS A 149 5.50 2.51 0.47
C HIS A 149 3.96 2.49 0.53
N ALA A 150 3.32 1.46 -0.03
CA ALA A 150 1.87 1.32 0.03
C ALA A 150 1.33 1.30 1.47
N ARG A 151 2.00 0.60 2.39
CA ARG A 151 1.68 0.63 3.83
C ARG A 151 1.85 2.02 4.44
N ALA A 152 2.92 2.72 4.10
CA ALA A 152 3.19 4.06 4.60
C ALA A 152 2.12 5.06 4.12
N VAL A 153 1.71 4.97 2.85
CA VAL A 153 0.62 5.75 2.27
C VAL A 153 -0.70 5.47 2.99
N GLU A 154 -1.07 4.19 3.15
CA GLU A 154 -2.29 3.81 3.88
C GLU A 154 -2.30 4.38 5.30
N ALA A 155 -1.18 4.24 6.03
CA ALA A 155 -1.04 4.74 7.39
C ALA A 155 -1.14 6.27 7.48
N CYS A 156 -0.54 6.99 6.53
CA CYS A 156 -0.62 8.46 6.47
C CYS A 156 -2.07 8.93 6.23
N VAL A 157 -2.73 8.34 5.22
CA VAL A 157 -4.13 8.64 4.91
C VAL A 157 -5.05 8.34 6.09
N SER A 158 -4.91 7.16 6.71
CA SER A 158 -5.69 6.79 7.90
C SER A 158 -5.47 7.77 9.05
N ARG A 159 -4.24 8.23 9.28
CA ARG A 159 -3.93 9.20 10.33
C ARG A 159 -4.60 10.56 10.07
N ASN A 160 -4.53 11.07 8.85
CA ASN A 160 -5.17 12.33 8.47
C ASN A 160 -6.70 12.24 8.65
N LEU A 161 -7.31 11.16 8.15
CA LEU A 161 -8.75 10.93 8.32
C LEU A 161 -9.18 10.80 9.79
N ARG A 162 -8.37 10.16 10.64
CA ARG A 162 -8.66 10.11 12.09
C ARG A 162 -8.66 11.51 12.73
N ARG A 163 -7.80 12.43 12.27
CA ARG A 163 -7.79 13.82 12.75
C ARG A 163 -9.05 14.55 12.32
N GLU A 164 -9.42 14.41 11.05
CA GLU A 164 -10.67 14.99 10.51
C GLU A 164 -11.90 14.48 11.25
N VAL A 165 -12.00 13.15 11.44
CA VAL A 165 -13.09 12.53 12.21
C VAL A 165 -13.14 13.09 13.63
N LYS A 166 -12.00 13.24 14.31
CA LYS A 166 -11.94 13.81 15.66
C LYS A 166 -12.38 15.28 15.68
N ALA A 167 -11.95 16.08 14.70
CA ALA A 167 -12.34 17.49 14.57
C ALA A 167 -13.84 17.63 14.31
N ALA A 168 -14.39 16.84 13.38
CA ALA A 168 -15.81 16.81 13.05
C ALA A 168 -16.63 16.35 14.26
N GLN A 169 -16.20 15.31 14.98
CA GLN A 169 -16.88 14.83 16.19
C GLN A 169 -16.92 15.92 17.27
N LYS A 170 -15.82 16.65 17.49
CA LYS A 170 -15.78 17.79 18.43
C LYS A 170 -16.66 18.95 17.99
N ARG A 171 -16.74 19.23 16.69
CA ARG A 171 -17.67 20.23 16.13
C ARG A 171 -19.12 19.82 16.39
N LYS A 172 -19.48 18.57 16.11
CA LYS A 172 -20.80 18.00 16.39
C LYS A 172 -21.17 18.16 17.86
N GLU A 173 -20.30 17.75 18.78
CA GLU A 173 -20.52 17.88 20.23
C GLU A 173 -20.76 19.34 20.67
N ARG A 174 -20.08 20.32 20.05
CA ARG A 174 -20.32 21.75 20.34
C ARG A 174 -21.68 22.22 19.85
N ILE A 175 -22.08 21.81 18.64
CA ILE A 175 -23.38 22.17 18.07
C ILE A 175 -24.50 21.52 18.89
N GLU A 176 -24.39 20.23 19.21
CA GLU A 176 -25.38 19.50 20.03
C GLU A 176 -25.64 20.19 21.38
N LYS A 177 -24.60 20.73 22.03
CA LYS A 177 -24.76 21.50 23.27
C LYS A 177 -25.56 22.79 23.08
N LYS A 178 -25.35 23.48 21.96
CA LYS A 178 -26.04 24.75 21.63
C LYS A 178 -27.48 24.55 21.14
N THR A 179 -27.85 23.33 20.72
CA THR A 179 -29.23 23.01 20.32
C THR A 179 -30.14 22.60 21.48
N ILE A 180 -29.59 22.29 22.66
CA ILE A 180 -30.35 21.83 23.85
C ILE A 180 -30.60 22.98 24.85
N GLN A 181 -29.85 24.09 24.74
CA GLN A 181 -30.06 25.32 25.49
C GLN A 181 -31.08 26.23 24.80
#